data_AF-A0A1G8FNJ7-F1
#
_entry.id   AF-A0A1G8FNJ7-F1
#
_cell.length_a   1.000
_cell.length_b   1.000
_cell.length_c   1.000
_cell.angle_alpha   90.00
_cell.angle_beta   90.00
_cell.angle_gamma   90.00
#
_symmetry.space_group_name_H-M   'P 1'
#
loop_
_entity.id
_entity.type
_entity.pdbx_description
1 polymer ?
#
loop_
_entity_poly.entity_id
_entity_poly.type
_entity_poly.pdbx_seq_one_letter_code
_entity_poly.pdbx_strand_id
1 'polypeptide(L)'
;MWLKLTKRYKKADYNNLFIEDYNELPHINPKLWKVAAYNIVTLIRRFDKQRTLIVSASNYNSIYELSRLARLADDHIICTFHFYEPFFLFTRAQAG
;
A
#
# COMPACT_ATOMS: atom_id res chain seq x y z
N MET A 1 2.36 -13.94 6.13
CA MET A 1 3.34 -12.99 6.71
C MET A 1 2.67 -11.93 7.56
N TRP A 2 1.76 -11.12 7.00
CA TRP A 2 1.10 -9.98 7.66
C TRP A 2 0.61 -10.23 9.09
N LEU A 3 -0.08 -11.35 9.33
CA LEU A 3 -0.53 -11.74 10.66
C LEU A 3 0.60 -11.74 11.73
N LYS A 4 1.79 -12.24 11.37
CA LYS A 4 2.93 -12.29 12.30
C LYS A 4 3.42 -10.89 12.64
N LEU A 5 3.50 -10.00 11.64
CA LEU A 5 3.91 -8.60 11.82
C LEU A 5 2.88 -7.83 12.66
N THR A 6 1.59 -7.96 12.34
CA THR A 6 0.51 -7.31 13.10
C THR A 6 0.55 -7.72 14.57
N LYS A 7 0.70 -9.02 14.86
CA LYS A 7 0.81 -9.50 16.25
C LYS A 7 2.06 -8.98 16.95
N ARG A 8 3.21 -8.97 16.26
CA ARG A 8 4.48 -8.50 16.81
C ARG A 8 4.43 -7.03 17.20
N TYR A 9 3.83 -6.19 16.36
CA TYR A 9 3.83 -4.74 16.52
C TYR A 9 2.53 -4.16 17.06
N LYS A 10 1.59 -5.00 17.52
CA LYS A 10 0.28 -4.55 18.06
C LYS A 10 0.38 -3.51 19.18
N LYS A 11 1.43 -3.59 20.01
CA LYS A 11 1.65 -2.67 21.15
C LYS A 11 2.49 -1.44 20.79
N ALA A 12 2.98 -1.34 19.56
CA ALA A 12 3.69 -0.14 19.12
C ALA A 12 2.73 1.05 19.10
N ASP A 13 3.23 2.25 19.38
CA ASP A 13 2.44 3.47 19.32
C ASP A 13 1.82 3.67 17.93
N TYR A 14 0.55 4.04 17.87
CA TYR A 14 -0.21 4.25 16.63
C TYR A 14 0.29 5.45 15.82
N ASN A 15 0.89 6.44 16.49
CA ASN A 15 1.41 7.64 15.83
C ASN A 15 2.81 7.46 15.24
N ASN A 16 3.53 6.42 15.64
CA ASN A 16 4.95 6.22 15.30
C ASN A 16 5.20 5.02 14.37
N LEU A 17 4.18 4.20 14.10
CA LEU A 17 4.31 3.06 13.21
C LEU A 17 3.09 2.94 12.30
N PHE A 18 3.36 2.94 10.99
CA PHE A 18 2.41 2.69 9.93
C PHE A 18 2.74 1.36 9.26
N ILE A 19 1.75 0.71 8.65
CA ILE A 19 1.97 -0.53 7.90
C ILE A 19 1.58 -0.30 6.45
N GLU A 20 2.53 -0.44 5.54
CA GLU A 20 2.29 -0.49 4.09
C GLU A 20 2.06 -1.91 3.62
N ASP A 21 0.99 -2.17 2.86
CA ASP A 21 0.56 -3.52 2.49
C ASP A 21 1.43 -4.21 1.43
N TYR A 22 1.96 -3.46 0.47
CA TYR A 22 2.96 -3.91 -0.49
C TYR A 22 3.60 -2.74 -1.26
N ASN A 23 4.93 -2.72 -1.31
CA ASN A 23 5.67 -1.71 -2.08
C ASN A 23 5.83 -2.13 -3.55
N GLU A 24 5.57 -1.21 -4.49
CA GLU A 24 5.84 -1.32 -5.93
C GLU A 24 5.43 -2.67 -6.54
N LEU A 25 4.12 -2.94 -6.49
CA LEU A 25 3.57 -4.16 -7.06
C LEU A 25 3.99 -4.30 -8.53
N PRO A 26 4.50 -5.48 -8.92
CA PRO A 26 4.75 -5.77 -10.33
C PRO A 26 3.42 -5.77 -11.10
N HIS A 27 3.49 -5.90 -12.42
CA HIS A 27 2.29 -6.00 -13.25
C HIS A 27 1.37 -7.11 -12.75
N ILE A 28 0.19 -6.70 -12.25
CA ILE A 28 -0.84 -7.56 -11.72
C ILE A 28 -2.20 -7.03 -12.17
N ASN A 29 -3.15 -7.95 -12.37
CA ASN A 29 -4.53 -7.55 -12.65
C ASN A 29 -5.08 -6.68 -11.49
N PRO A 30 -5.52 -5.44 -11.75
CA PRO A 30 -6.01 -4.53 -10.71
C PRO A 30 -7.16 -5.10 -9.87
N LYS A 31 -8.03 -5.92 -10.48
CA LYS A 31 -9.13 -6.59 -9.75
C LYS A 31 -8.60 -7.62 -8.77
N LEU A 32 -7.59 -8.39 -9.17
CA LEU A 32 -6.96 -9.37 -8.29
C LEU A 32 -6.22 -8.68 -7.14
N TRP A 33 -5.50 -7.60 -7.44
CA TRP A 33 -4.85 -6.79 -6.42
C TRP A 33 -5.85 -6.21 -5.43
N LYS A 34 -6.96 -5.64 -5.91
CA LYS A 34 -8.02 -5.12 -5.04
C LYS A 34 -8.54 -6.17 -4.05
N VAL A 35 -8.76 -7.39 -4.51
CA VAL A 35 -9.17 -8.52 -3.63
C VAL A 35 -8.07 -8.85 -2.62
N ALA A 36 -6.81 -8.87 -3.04
CA ALA A 36 -5.67 -9.12 -2.15
C ALA A 36 -5.52 -8.03 -1.08
N ALA A 37 -5.51 -6.75 -1.47
CA ALA A 37 -5.45 -5.60 -0.56
C ALA A 37 -6.59 -5.63 0.45
N TYR A 38 -7.83 -5.87 -0.01
CA TYR A 38 -8.99 -6.02 0.87
C TYR A 38 -8.81 -7.14 1.90
N ASN A 39 -8.29 -8.30 1.47
CA ASN A 39 -8.03 -9.44 2.36
C ASN A 39 -6.92 -9.14 3.37
N ILE A 40 -5.86 -8.43 2.97
CA ILE A 40 -4.77 -8.02 3.87
C ILE A 40 -5.30 -7.05 4.91
N VAL A 41 -6.00 -5.98 4.51
CA VAL A 41 -6.60 -5.01 5.43
C VAL A 41 -7.57 -5.70 6.39
N THR A 42 -8.47 -6.55 5.87
CA THR A 42 -9.43 -7.30 6.70
C THR A 42 -8.71 -8.19 7.72
N LEU A 43 -7.63 -8.87 7.32
CA LEU A 43 -6.84 -9.71 8.21
C LEU A 43 -6.17 -8.88 9.32
N ILE A 44 -5.54 -7.75 8.97
CA ILE A 44 -4.88 -6.86 9.94
C ILE A 44 -5.92 -6.32 10.93
N ARG A 45 -7.08 -5.86 10.43
CA ARG A 45 -8.19 -5.33 11.24
C ARG A 45 -8.83 -6.35 12.18
N ARG A 46 -8.63 -7.65 12.00
CA ARG A 46 -9.04 -8.64 13.02
C ARG A 46 -8.21 -8.54 14.29
N PHE A 47 -6.96 -8.06 14.21
CA PHE A 47 -6.01 -8.06 15.32
C PHE A 47 -5.62 -6.65 15.80
N ASP A 48 -5.63 -5.67 14.90
CA ASP A 48 -5.30 -4.26 15.16
C ASP A 48 -6.32 -3.34 14.47
N LYS A 49 -7.20 -2.75 15.27
CA LYS A 49 -8.38 -1.98 14.82
C LYS A 49 -8.07 -0.54 14.42
N GLN A 50 -6.94 0.00 14.89
CA GLN A 50 -6.67 1.44 14.83
C GLN A 50 -5.37 1.78 14.09
N ARG A 51 -4.48 0.80 13.85
CA ARG A 51 -3.26 1.03 13.06
C ARG A 51 -3.58 1.68 11.73
N THR A 52 -2.97 2.83 11.45
CA THR A 52 -3.07 3.42 10.13
C THR A 52 -2.33 2.55 9.11
N LEU A 53 -3.04 2.16 8.05
CA LEU A 53 -2.52 1.34 6.97
C LEU A 53 -2.28 2.21 5.74
N ILE A 54 -1.14 2.00 5.10
CA ILE A 54 -0.79 2.60 3.83
C ILE A 54 -1.15 1.57 2.76
N VAL A 55 -2.08 1.90 1.87
CA VAL A 55 -2.58 0.99 0.83
C VAL A 55 -2.10 1.47 -0.53
N SER A 56 -1.42 0.56 -1.22
CA SER A 56 -0.85 0.75 -2.54
C SER A 56 -1.84 0.41 -3.66
N ALA A 57 -1.68 1.06 -4.82
CA ALA A 57 -2.38 0.68 -6.05
C ALA A 57 -1.57 -0.34 -6.89
N SER A 58 -2.22 -1.02 -7.84
CA SER A 58 -1.52 -1.92 -8.77
C SER A 58 -0.58 -1.17 -9.72
N ASN A 59 0.25 -1.91 -10.43
CA ASN A 59 1.17 -1.39 -11.46
C ASN A 59 2.09 -0.29 -10.91
N TYR A 60 3.02 -0.68 -10.03
CA TYR A 60 4.02 0.21 -9.45
C TYR A 60 3.44 1.38 -8.65
N ASN A 61 2.31 1.17 -7.97
CA ASN A 61 1.64 2.21 -7.18
C ASN A 61 1.31 3.44 -8.05
N SER A 62 0.86 3.23 -9.28
CA SER A 62 0.58 4.33 -10.20
C SER A 62 -0.61 5.19 -9.74
N ILE A 63 -0.50 6.50 -9.89
CA ILE A 63 -1.60 7.45 -9.64
C ILE A 63 -2.86 7.15 -10.48
N TYR A 64 -2.69 6.60 -11.69
CA TYR A 64 -3.79 6.25 -12.58
C TYR A 64 -4.58 5.04 -12.09
N GLU A 65 -3.90 4.07 -11.47
CA GLU A 65 -4.57 2.91 -10.86
C GLU A 65 -5.18 3.29 -9.52
N LEU A 66 -4.53 4.19 -8.76
CA LEU A 66 -5.09 4.68 -7.51
C LEU A 66 -6.41 5.43 -7.72
N SER A 67 -6.53 6.25 -8.76
CA SER A 67 -7.77 6.97 -9.06
C SER A 67 -8.94 6.04 -9.42
N ARG A 68 -8.65 4.79 -9.80
CA ARG A 68 -9.62 3.73 -10.12
C ARG A 68 -9.85 2.76 -8.96
N LEU A 69 -9.04 2.83 -7.90
CA LEU A 69 -9.17 1.97 -6.75
C LEU A 69 -10.39 2.40 -5.93
N ALA A 70 -11.35 1.49 -5.78
CA ALA A 70 -12.50 1.77 -4.93
C ALA A 70 -12.04 1.94 -3.47
N ARG A 71 -12.54 2.98 -2.81
CA ARG A 71 -12.25 3.27 -1.40
C ARG A 71 -12.56 2.05 -0.54
N LEU A 72 -11.59 1.61 0.25
CA LEU A 72 -11.80 0.63 1.30
C LEU A 72 -12.59 1.30 2.43
N ALA A 73 -13.62 0.64 2.96
CA ALA A 73 -14.46 1.18 4.03
C ALA A 73 -13.75 1.08 5.38
N ASP A 74 -12.74 1.92 5.59
CA ASP A 74 -11.88 1.97 6.77
C ASP A 74 -11.37 3.39 6.98
N ASP A 75 -11.51 3.91 8.20
CA ASP A 75 -11.20 5.31 8.51
C ASP A 75 -9.70 5.55 8.75
N HIS A 76 -8.89 4.49 8.90
CA HIS A 76 -7.45 4.58 9.18
C HIS A 76 -6.64 4.06 7.99
N ILE A 77 -6.97 4.54 6.79
CA ILE A 77 -6.24 4.24 5.54
C ILE A 77 -5.67 5.51 4.94
N ILE A 78 -4.39 5.43 4.59
CA ILE A 78 -3.68 6.37 3.73
C ILE A 78 -3.44 5.66 2.39
N CYS A 79 -3.78 6.30 1.27
CA CYS A 79 -3.44 5.78 -0.05
C CYS A 79 -2.07 6.29 -0.48
N THR A 80 -1.23 5.42 -1.06
CA THR A 80 0.08 5.81 -1.60
C THR A 80 0.16 5.63 -3.12
N PHE A 81 0.98 6.46 -3.75
CA PHE A 81 1.38 6.33 -5.15
C PHE A 81 2.83 6.77 -5.33
N HIS A 82 3.53 6.17 -6.29
CA HIS A 82 4.87 6.60 -6.68
C HIS A 82 4.79 7.35 -8.01
N PHE A 83 5.53 8.45 -8.13
CA PHE A 83 5.51 9.30 -9.31
C PHE A 83 6.94 9.59 -9.78
N TYR A 84 7.28 9.04 -10.94
CA TYR A 84 8.61 9.18 -11.55
C TYR A 84 8.54 9.78 -12.96
N GLU A 85 7.44 10.44 -13.34
CA GLU A 85 7.29 11.05 -14.66
C GLU A 85 7.88 12.48 -14.72
N PRO A 86 8.56 12.86 -15.81
CA PRO A 86 8.92 12.05 -16.98
C PRO A 86 10.12 11.13 -16.70
N PHE A 87 9.89 9.82 -16.78
CA PHE A 87 10.86 8.77 -16.42
C PHE A 87 12.17 8.87 -17.22
N PHE A 88 12.09 9.30 -18.48
CA PHE A 88 13.25 9.38 -19.38
C PHE A 88 14.15 10.60 -19.14
N LEU A 89 13.67 11.65 -18.47
CA LEU A 89 14.45 12.89 -18.30
C LEU A 89 15.28 12.92 -17.01
N PHE A 90 14.92 12.12 -15.99
CA PHE A 90 15.51 12.31 -14.65
C PHE A 90 16.02 11.05 -13.93
N THR A 91 15.69 9.81 -14.34
CA THR A 91 16.11 8.61 -13.57
C THR A 91 17.29 7.84 -14.16
N ARG A 92 17.76 8.17 -15.38
CA ARG A 92 18.99 7.63 -15.97
C ARG A 92 19.84 8.71 -16.61
N ALA A 93 20.25 9.72 -15.84
CA ALA A 93 21.46 10.46 -16.18
C ALA A 93 22.64 9.55 -15.87
N GLN A 94 23.05 8.71 -16.84
CA GLN A 94 24.43 8.25 -16.85
C GLN A 94 25.29 9.50 -17.03
N ALA A 95 25.93 9.92 -15.95
CA ALA A 95 27.06 10.82 -16.06
C ALA A 95 28.18 10.07 -16.78
N GLY A 96 28.59 10.59 -17.95
CA GLY A 96 29.88 10.30 -18.59
C GLY A 96 30.01 8.95 -19.27
#